data_AF-A0A1B6C000-F1
#
_entry.id   AF-A0A1B6C000-F1
#
_cell.length_a   1.000
_cell.length_b   1.000
_cell.length_c   1.000
_cell.angle_alpha   90.00
_cell.angle_beta   90.00
_cell.angle_gamma   90.00
#
_symmetry.space_group_name_H-M   'P 1'
#
loop_
_entity.id
_entity.type
_entity.pdbx_description
1 polymer ?
#
loop_
_entity_poly.entity_id
_entity_poly.type
_entity_poly.pdbx_seq_one_letter_code
_entity_poly.pdbx_strand_id
1 'polypeptide(L)'
;MHENMDEVMTSSNEDGVNRVLNDKYAFFMESTSIEYEVERKCDLTQVGSLLDNKGYGIAMNKNAPYRHALSASILRLQEKGKITQLKNKWWKEKRGGGACLDDGGEGGSADELGLDNTGGVFLVLVGGSALACVVTVVEIIIDISNKKDKVSFKHELIEELKFIMKCKGSTKPVRKGKAEGDVQSEENSVSSHEFNEFNADIKNPLE
;
A
#
# COMPACT_ATOMS: atom_id res chain seq x y z
N MET A 1 -2.23 -3.18 -42.83
CA MET A 1 -1.00 -3.53 -42.08
C MET A 1 0.28 -3.35 -42.89
N HIS A 2 0.24 -3.16 -44.22
CA HIS A 2 1.45 -3.02 -45.05
C HIS A 2 1.98 -1.58 -45.21
N GLU A 3 1.20 -0.55 -44.89
CA GLU A 3 1.57 0.82 -45.28
C GLU A 3 2.74 1.42 -44.47
N ASN A 4 3.10 0.86 -43.31
CA ASN A 4 4.21 1.36 -42.48
C ASN A 4 5.17 0.23 -42.05
N MET A 5 5.21 -0.89 -42.76
CA MET A 5 5.97 -2.07 -42.34
C MET A 5 7.46 -1.77 -42.18
N ASP A 6 8.04 -1.03 -43.12
CA ASP A 6 9.46 -0.66 -43.11
C ASP A 6 9.79 0.39 -42.02
N GLU A 7 8.80 1.15 -41.56
CA GLU A 7 8.96 2.15 -40.49
C GLU A 7 8.87 1.51 -39.09
N VAL A 8 8.01 0.50 -38.93
CA VAL A 8 7.77 -0.15 -37.63
C VAL A 8 8.70 -1.31 -37.36
N MET A 9 9.25 -1.97 -38.38
CA MET A 9 10.18 -3.08 -38.17
C MET A 9 11.57 -2.59 -37.78
N THR A 10 12.21 -3.31 -36.87
CA THR A 10 13.61 -3.10 -36.51
C THR A 10 14.50 -4.14 -37.20
N SER A 11 15.76 -3.78 -37.40
CA SER A 11 16.71 -4.66 -38.10
C SER A 11 17.20 -5.82 -37.22
N SER A 12 17.27 -5.58 -35.90
CA SER A 12 17.74 -6.53 -34.92
C SER A 12 16.90 -6.47 -33.63
N ASN A 13 17.07 -7.50 -32.79
CA ASN A 13 16.45 -7.54 -31.46
C ASN A 13 17.00 -6.44 -30.55
N GLU A 14 18.31 -6.14 -30.64
CA GLU A 14 18.94 -5.09 -29.83
C GLU A 14 18.39 -3.71 -30.17
N ASP A 15 18.22 -3.42 -31.47
CA ASP A 15 17.57 -2.18 -31.92
C ASP A 15 16.12 -2.10 -31.46
N GLY A 16 15.40 -3.23 -31.51
CA GLY A 16 14.03 -3.35 -31.00
C GLY A 16 13.94 -2.99 -29.52
N VAL A 17 14.82 -3.57 -28.70
CA VAL A 17 14.89 -3.27 -27.26
C VAL A 17 15.25 -1.81 -27.01
N ASN A 18 16.25 -1.27 -27.72
CA ASN A 18 16.64 0.13 -27.58
C ASN A 18 15.51 1.09 -27.99
N ARG A 19 14.74 0.76 -29.02
CA ARG A 19 13.58 1.57 -29.45
C ARG A 19 12.47 1.57 -28.39
N VAL A 20 12.20 0.44 -27.74
CA VAL A 20 11.23 0.35 -26.64
C VAL A 20 11.65 1.20 -25.44
N LEU A 21 12.95 1.29 -25.14
CA LEU A 21 13.45 2.08 -24.02
C LEU A 21 13.35 3.59 -24.25
N ASN A 22 13.56 4.04 -25.50
CA ASN A 22 13.63 5.46 -25.82
C ASN A 22 12.30 6.06 -26.30
N ASP A 23 11.45 5.24 -26.93
CA ASP A 23 10.20 5.68 -27.55
C ASP A 23 8.97 4.94 -26.99
N LYS A 24 7.77 5.47 -27.25
CA LYS A 24 6.50 4.81 -26.92
C LYS A 24 6.20 3.67 -27.90
N TYR A 25 6.98 2.60 -27.83
CA TYR A 25 6.94 1.49 -28.77
C TYR A 25 6.81 0.16 -28.02
N ALA A 26 6.06 -0.78 -28.60
CA ALA A 26 5.94 -2.15 -28.11
C ALA A 26 6.60 -3.08 -29.13
N PHE A 27 7.49 -3.97 -28.64
CA PHE A 27 8.25 -4.87 -29.49
C PHE A 27 7.91 -6.33 -29.18
N PHE A 28 7.71 -7.11 -30.24
CA PHE A 28 7.55 -8.56 -30.13
C PHE A 28 8.89 -9.24 -30.37
N MET A 29 9.26 -10.10 -29.43
CA MET A 29 10.47 -10.92 -29.48
C MET A 29 10.18 -12.30 -28.89
N GLU A 30 11.07 -13.25 -29.09
CA GLU A 30 10.97 -14.56 -28.46
C GLU A 30 10.98 -14.46 -26.93
N SER A 31 10.15 -15.27 -26.26
CA SER A 31 9.94 -15.24 -24.82
C SER A 31 11.22 -15.39 -24.00
N THR A 32 12.13 -16.28 -24.40
CA THR A 32 13.42 -16.51 -23.73
C THR A 32 14.35 -15.31 -23.80
N SER A 33 14.31 -14.58 -24.93
CA SER A 33 15.08 -13.36 -25.14
C SER A 33 14.49 -12.20 -24.35
N ILE A 34 13.16 -12.11 -24.25
CA ILE A 34 12.49 -11.10 -23.42
C ILE A 34 12.85 -11.33 -21.95
N GLU A 35 12.72 -12.56 -21.47
CA GLU A 35 13.11 -12.95 -20.10
C GLU A 35 14.58 -12.60 -19.81
N TYR A 36 15.46 -12.77 -20.81
CA TYR A 36 16.88 -12.42 -20.68
C TYR A 36 17.12 -10.92 -20.51
N GLU A 37 16.44 -10.09 -21.30
CA GLU A 37 16.59 -8.63 -21.28
C GLU A 37 15.92 -8.00 -20.05
N VAL A 38 14.72 -8.46 -19.66
CA VAL A 38 13.99 -7.96 -18.48
C VAL A 38 14.75 -8.23 -17.17
N GLU A 39 15.44 -9.38 -17.06
CA GLU A 39 16.29 -9.69 -15.90
C GLU A 39 17.52 -8.76 -15.77
N ARG A 40 17.83 -7.98 -16.81
CA ARG A 40 19.00 -7.08 -16.89
C ARG A 40 18.64 -5.60 -16.96
N LYS A 41 17.50 -5.26 -17.55
CA LYS A 41 17.02 -3.90 -17.80
C LYS A 41 15.67 -3.74 -17.13
N CYS A 42 15.67 -3.07 -15.98
CA CYS A 42 14.49 -3.00 -15.11
C CYS A 42 13.41 -2.05 -15.63
N ASP A 43 13.76 -1.22 -16.61
CA ASP A 43 12.83 -0.35 -17.33
C ASP A 43 11.95 -1.13 -18.32
N LEU A 44 12.25 -2.41 -18.57
CA LEU A 44 11.49 -3.27 -19.46
C LEU A 44 10.54 -4.16 -18.66
N THR A 45 9.31 -4.29 -19.15
CA THR A 45 8.33 -5.25 -18.62
C THR A 45 7.72 -6.07 -19.73
N GLN A 46 7.49 -7.36 -19.47
CA GLN A 46 6.69 -8.20 -20.34
C GLN A 46 5.21 -7.96 -20.05
N VAL A 47 4.41 -7.77 -21.09
CA VAL A 47 2.96 -7.57 -20.99
C VAL A 47 2.23 -8.71 -21.68
N GLY A 48 1.24 -9.29 -20.99
CA GLY A 48 0.40 -10.36 -21.53
C GLY A 48 1.02 -11.76 -21.48
N SER A 49 0.33 -12.72 -22.11
CA SER A 49 0.76 -14.12 -22.20
C SER A 49 1.60 -14.38 -23.44
N LEU A 50 2.26 -15.55 -23.49
CA LEU A 50 2.95 -16.01 -24.68
C LEU A 50 1.95 -16.23 -25.83
N LEU A 51 2.29 -15.78 -27.02
CA LEU A 51 1.46 -15.95 -28.23
C LEU A 51 1.56 -17.38 -28.78
N ASP A 52 2.74 -17.97 -28.68
CA ASP A 52 3.04 -19.32 -29.12
C ASP A 52 4.00 -20.03 -28.16
N ASN A 53 4.08 -21.35 -28.28
CA ASN A 53 5.03 -22.17 -27.57
C ASN A 53 5.92 -22.89 -28.59
N LYS A 54 7.11 -22.34 -28.80
CA LYS A 54 8.15 -22.89 -29.66
C LYS A 54 9.36 -23.25 -28.82
N GLY A 55 10.10 -24.26 -29.26
CA GLY A 55 11.31 -24.73 -28.59
C GLY A 55 12.52 -24.73 -29.52
N TYR A 56 13.69 -24.50 -28.95
CA TYR A 56 14.96 -24.64 -29.67
C TYR A 56 15.34 -26.11 -29.88
N GLY A 57 15.94 -26.40 -31.01
CA GLY A 57 16.45 -27.73 -31.35
C GLY A 57 17.83 -27.64 -32.01
N ILE A 58 18.62 -28.69 -31.87
CA ILE A 58 19.91 -28.83 -32.55
C ILE A 58 19.67 -29.44 -33.92
N ALA A 59 19.91 -28.67 -34.98
CA ALA A 59 19.78 -29.13 -36.35
C ALA A 59 20.98 -30.01 -36.76
N MET A 60 20.71 -31.09 -37.48
CA MET A 60 21.73 -32.02 -38.00
C MET A 60 21.35 -32.45 -39.42
N ASN A 61 22.33 -32.88 -40.21
CA ASN A 61 22.06 -33.45 -41.53
C ASN A 61 21.15 -34.68 -41.41
N LYS A 62 20.34 -34.92 -42.45
CA LYS A 62 19.52 -36.12 -42.55
C LYS A 62 20.41 -37.35 -42.44
N ASN A 63 19.97 -38.34 -41.66
CA ASN A 63 20.67 -39.59 -41.40
C ASN A 63 22.02 -39.47 -40.65
N ALA A 64 22.24 -38.40 -39.88
CA ALA A 64 23.41 -38.29 -39.03
C ALA A 64 23.46 -39.46 -37.99
N PRO A 65 24.58 -40.22 -37.90
CA PRO A 65 24.66 -41.45 -37.09
C PRO A 65 24.54 -41.18 -35.58
N TYR A 66 24.92 -39.98 -35.12
CA TYR A 66 24.89 -39.58 -33.72
C TYR A 66 23.56 -38.92 -33.28
N ARG A 67 22.59 -38.77 -34.19
CA ARG A 67 21.32 -38.08 -33.89
C ARG A 67 20.61 -38.70 -32.68
N HIS A 68 20.47 -40.02 -32.68
CA HIS A 68 19.80 -40.76 -31.60
C HIS A 68 20.55 -40.68 -30.28
N ALA A 69 21.88 -40.81 -30.32
CA ALA A 69 22.72 -40.72 -29.12
C ALA A 69 22.65 -39.34 -28.47
N LEU A 70 22.65 -38.27 -29.27
CA LEU A 70 22.49 -36.89 -28.78
C LEU A 70 21.09 -36.65 -28.19
N SER A 71 20.03 -37.06 -28.89
CA SER A 71 18.66 -36.92 -28.36
C SER A 71 18.49 -37.63 -27.02
N ALA A 72 19.00 -38.86 -26.89
CA ALA A 72 18.96 -39.60 -25.63
C ALA A 72 19.77 -38.91 -24.51
N SER A 73 20.91 -38.31 -24.86
CA SER A 73 21.75 -37.58 -23.89
C SER A 73 21.07 -36.29 -23.41
N ILE A 74 20.39 -35.56 -24.30
CA ILE A 74 19.62 -34.37 -23.95
C ILE A 74 18.48 -34.72 -22.99
N LEU A 75 17.75 -35.81 -23.26
CA LEU A 75 16.69 -36.27 -22.37
C LEU A 75 17.24 -36.58 -20.96
N ARG A 76 18.37 -37.29 -20.87
CA ARG A 76 19.05 -37.54 -19.58
C ARG A 76 19.48 -36.26 -18.86
N LEU A 77 19.84 -35.20 -19.59
CA LEU A 77 20.18 -33.90 -18.99
C LEU A 77 18.94 -33.16 -18.49
N GLN A 78 17.80 -33.30 -19.17
CA GLN A 78 16.50 -32.77 -18.73
C GLN A 78 16.00 -33.49 -17.48
N GLU A 79 16.01 -34.83 -17.47
CA GLU A 79 15.63 -35.65 -16.31
C GLU A 79 16.47 -35.33 -15.07
N LYS A 80 17.77 -35.07 -15.25
CA LYS A 80 18.67 -34.65 -14.18
C LYS A 80 18.52 -33.17 -13.78
N GLY A 81 17.65 -32.40 -14.45
CA GLY A 81 17.46 -30.97 -14.20
C GLY A 81 18.68 -30.09 -14.55
N LYS A 82 19.68 -30.63 -15.27
CA LYS A 82 20.92 -29.91 -15.59
C LYS A 82 20.69 -28.74 -16.53
N ILE A 83 19.75 -28.88 -17.46
CA ILE A 83 19.38 -27.78 -18.38
C ILE A 83 18.76 -26.61 -17.60
N THR A 84 17.87 -26.89 -16.65
CA THR A 84 17.28 -25.86 -15.78
C THR A 84 18.33 -25.15 -14.93
N GLN A 85 19.28 -25.90 -14.35
CA GLN A 85 20.42 -25.32 -13.63
C GLN A 85 21.25 -24.37 -14.52
N LEU A 86 21.49 -24.77 -15.76
CA LEU A 86 22.20 -23.93 -16.73
C LEU A 86 21.39 -22.68 -17.10
N LYS A 87 20.07 -22.81 -17.33
CA LYS A 87 19.20 -21.66 -17.60
C LYS A 87 19.32 -20.64 -16.46
N ASN A 88 19.09 -21.06 -15.22
CA ASN A 88 19.16 -20.18 -14.06
C ASN A 88 20.53 -19.51 -13.94
N LYS A 89 21.60 -20.28 -14.07
CA LYS A 89 22.97 -19.76 -14.01
C LYS A 89 23.23 -18.67 -15.06
N TRP A 90 22.81 -18.86 -16.30
CA TRP A 90 23.09 -17.92 -17.38
C TRP A 90 22.11 -16.75 -17.45
N TRP A 91 20.84 -16.95 -17.08
CA TRP A 91 19.84 -15.88 -17.08
C TRP A 91 19.92 -15.00 -15.84
N LYS A 92 20.07 -15.60 -14.65
CA LYS A 92 19.94 -14.91 -13.35
C LYS A 92 21.25 -14.68 -12.60
N GLU A 93 22.29 -15.51 -12.79
CA GLU A 93 23.52 -15.37 -11.98
C GLU A 93 24.70 -14.75 -12.76
N LYS A 94 24.69 -14.81 -14.09
CA LYS A 94 25.83 -14.40 -14.93
C LYS A 94 25.47 -13.22 -15.81
N ARG A 95 26.50 -12.42 -16.15
CA ARG A 95 26.43 -11.29 -17.09
C ARG A 95 25.32 -10.29 -16.74
N GLY A 96 25.26 -9.89 -15.46
CA GLY A 96 24.27 -8.91 -14.97
C GLY A 96 22.84 -9.43 -14.89
N GLY A 97 22.62 -10.74 -14.97
CA GLY A 97 21.32 -11.34 -14.67
C GLY A 97 20.94 -11.10 -13.21
N GLY A 98 19.64 -10.98 -12.94
CA GLY A 98 19.12 -10.72 -11.60
C GLY A 98 19.41 -9.31 -11.08
N ALA A 99 19.87 -8.38 -11.92
CA ALA A 99 20.10 -7.00 -11.53
C ALA A 99 18.80 -6.31 -11.07
N CYS A 100 17.67 -6.70 -11.64
CA CYS A 100 16.35 -6.20 -11.24
C CYS A 100 15.75 -6.92 -10.03
N LEU A 101 16.45 -7.94 -9.52
CA LEU A 101 16.11 -8.59 -8.25
C LEU A 101 16.88 -7.97 -7.08
N ASP A 102 17.89 -7.11 -7.35
CA ASP A 102 18.74 -6.50 -6.33
C ASP A 102 19.03 -5.03 -6.66
N ASP A 103 17.97 -4.23 -6.68
CA ASP A 103 18.05 -2.90 -6.08
C ASP A 103 17.52 -3.05 -4.64
N GLY A 104 18.39 -3.50 -3.72
CA GLY A 104 18.31 -3.19 -2.29
C GLY A 104 16.93 -3.32 -1.63
N GLY A 105 16.28 -4.47 -1.81
CA GLY A 105 14.91 -4.70 -1.36
C GLY A 105 14.64 -6.09 -0.79
N GLU A 106 15.51 -6.63 0.06
CA GLU A 106 15.08 -7.46 1.22
C GLU A 106 14.30 -6.57 2.20
N GLY A 107 13.18 -6.08 1.69
CA GLY A 107 12.69 -4.75 1.97
C GLY A 107 11.97 -4.24 0.73
N GLY A 108 11.22 -5.10 0.04
CA GLY A 108 9.94 -4.63 -0.47
C GLY A 108 9.28 -4.04 0.76
N SER A 109 9.39 -2.72 0.91
CA SER A 109 8.57 -1.93 1.78
C SER A 109 7.20 -2.52 1.56
N ALA A 110 6.73 -3.31 2.51
CA ALA A 110 5.38 -3.84 2.47
C ALA A 110 4.56 -2.57 2.53
N ASP A 111 4.23 -2.02 1.35
CA ASP A 111 3.91 -0.60 1.08
C ASP A 111 3.50 0.05 2.40
N GLU A 112 4.51 0.61 3.11
CA GLU A 112 4.41 0.85 4.55
C GLU A 112 3.13 1.62 4.73
N LEU A 113 2.12 1.05 5.44
CA LEU A 113 0.72 1.49 5.37
C LEU A 113 0.64 3.01 5.53
N GLY A 114 0.74 3.71 4.40
CA GLY A 114 1.00 5.11 4.40
C GLY A 114 -0.28 5.82 4.79
N LEU A 115 -0.16 7.09 5.15
CA LEU A 115 -1.32 7.96 5.28
C LEU A 115 -2.15 7.99 3.99
N ASP A 116 -1.57 7.69 2.83
CA ASP A 116 -2.30 7.56 1.57
C ASP A 116 -3.23 6.33 1.52
N ASN A 117 -2.85 5.22 2.17
CA ASN A 117 -3.67 3.99 2.21
C ASN A 117 -4.63 3.98 3.43
N THR A 118 -4.28 4.67 4.52
CA THR A 118 -5.11 4.76 5.76
C THR A 118 -5.85 6.08 5.93
N GLY A 119 -5.67 7.05 5.02
CA GLY A 119 -6.27 8.38 5.08
C GLY A 119 -7.81 8.39 5.10
N GLY A 120 -8.43 7.34 4.53
CA GLY A 120 -9.89 7.16 4.59
C GLY A 120 -10.43 7.09 6.02
N VAL A 121 -9.70 6.47 6.95
CA VAL A 121 -10.13 6.33 8.35
C VAL A 121 -10.11 7.68 9.07
N PHE A 122 -9.07 8.49 8.84
CA PHE A 122 -8.97 9.84 9.39
C PHE A 122 -10.05 10.77 8.84
N LEU A 123 -10.37 10.66 7.55
CA LEU A 123 -11.42 11.47 6.92
C LEU A 123 -12.81 11.16 7.49
N VAL A 124 -13.11 9.87 7.72
CA VAL A 124 -14.37 9.46 8.36
C VAL A 124 -14.44 9.92 9.82
N LEU A 125 -13.33 9.85 10.56
CA LEU A 125 -13.27 10.34 11.95
C LEU A 125 -13.53 11.84 12.06
N VAL A 126 -12.81 12.65 11.28
CA VAL A 126 -12.97 14.12 11.30
C VAL A 126 -14.34 14.51 10.77
N GLY A 127 -14.79 13.92 9.66
CA GLY A 127 -16.11 14.17 9.09
C GLY A 127 -17.24 13.79 10.04
N GLY A 128 -17.15 12.61 10.67
CA GLY A 128 -18.13 12.15 11.66
C GLY A 128 -18.17 13.01 12.92
N SER A 129 -17.01 13.45 13.40
CA SER A 129 -16.93 14.38 14.54
C SER A 129 -17.56 15.73 14.21
N ALA A 130 -17.26 16.32 13.05
CA ALA A 130 -17.85 17.59 12.62
C ALA A 130 -19.38 17.49 12.44
N LEU A 131 -19.87 16.41 11.84
CA LEU A 131 -21.32 16.18 11.67
C LEU A 131 -22.02 16.08 13.04
N ALA A 132 -21.44 15.33 13.98
CA ALA A 132 -21.98 15.22 15.33
C ALA A 132 -22.01 16.56 16.06
N CYS A 133 -20.97 17.39 15.92
CA CYS A 133 -20.95 18.75 16.45
C CYS A 133 -22.05 19.63 15.83
N VAL A 134 -22.32 19.51 14.53
CA VAL A 134 -23.40 20.28 13.88
C VAL A 134 -24.77 19.82 14.37
N VAL A 135 -25.02 18.52 14.44
CA VAL A 135 -26.30 17.97 14.92
C VAL A 135 -26.56 18.43 16.35
N THR A 136 -25.58 18.36 17.24
CA THR A 136 -25.72 18.82 18.63
C THR A 136 -26.00 20.32 18.73
N VAL A 137 -25.35 21.16 17.93
CA VAL A 137 -25.65 22.61 17.89
C VAL A 137 -27.08 22.86 17.40
N VAL A 138 -27.53 22.15 16.38
CA VAL A 138 -28.90 22.29 15.84
C VAL A 138 -29.95 21.87 16.87
N GLU A 139 -29.74 20.75 17.57
CA GLU A 139 -30.63 20.30 18.64
C GLU A 139 -30.74 21.33 19.77
N ILE A 140 -29.62 21.94 20.17
CA ILE A 140 -29.61 23.00 21.19
C ILE A 140 -30.40 24.22 20.72
N ILE A 141 -30.27 24.63 19.45
CA ILE A 141 -31.01 25.77 18.90
C ILE A 141 -32.52 25.47 18.86
N ILE A 142 -32.92 24.25 18.46
CA ILE A 142 -34.33 23.85 18.41
C ILE A 142 -34.93 23.78 19.83
N ASP A 143 -34.20 23.21 20.81
CA ASP A 143 -34.66 23.12 22.20
C ASP A 143 -34.84 24.51 22.84
N ILE A 144 -33.90 25.44 22.58
CA ILE A 144 -34.01 26.83 23.03
C ILE A 144 -35.17 27.55 22.33
N SER A 145 -35.37 27.35 21.03
CA SER A 145 -36.46 28.00 20.29
C SER A 145 -37.84 27.49 20.69
N ASN A 146 -37.96 26.24 21.12
CA ASN A 146 -39.21 25.66 21.61
C ASN A 146 -39.53 26.10 23.06
N LYS A 147 -38.52 26.53 23.83
CA LYS A 147 -38.68 27.13 25.16
C LYS A 147 -38.99 28.62 25.02
N LYS A 148 -40.26 28.99 25.19
CA LYS A 148 -40.76 30.36 25.03
C LYS A 148 -40.41 31.27 26.22
N ASP A 149 -39.14 31.60 26.43
CA ASP A 149 -38.71 32.58 27.45
C ASP A 149 -37.82 33.71 26.91
N LYS A 150 -38.11 34.95 27.34
CA LYS A 150 -37.47 36.21 26.91
C LYS A 150 -36.18 36.50 27.68
N VAL A 151 -35.13 35.71 27.52
CA VAL A 151 -33.79 36.06 28.07
C VAL A 151 -32.66 35.86 27.06
N SER A 152 -31.54 36.54 27.30
CA SER A 152 -30.46 36.80 26.34
C SER A 152 -29.79 35.52 25.83
N PHE A 153 -30.08 35.16 24.58
CA PHE A 153 -29.62 33.98 23.84
C PHE A 153 -28.15 33.59 24.02
N LYS A 154 -27.24 34.56 24.19
CA LYS A 154 -25.80 34.29 24.25
C LYS A 154 -25.33 33.71 25.58
N HIS A 155 -25.99 34.05 26.69
CA HIS A 155 -25.55 33.62 28.02
C HIS A 155 -25.90 32.16 28.29
N GLU A 156 -27.10 31.74 27.88
CA GLU A 156 -27.58 30.36 28.03
C GLU A 156 -26.82 29.40 27.10
N LEU A 157 -26.50 29.85 25.87
CA LEU A 157 -25.69 29.08 24.93
C LEU A 157 -24.24 28.91 25.43
N ILE A 158 -23.64 29.94 26.05
CA ILE A 158 -22.31 29.84 26.65
C ILE A 158 -22.29 28.94 27.89
N GLU A 159 -23.32 28.96 28.74
CA GLU A 159 -23.39 28.07 29.90
C GLU A 159 -23.57 26.59 29.48
N GLU A 160 -24.42 26.32 28.50
CA GLU A 160 -24.65 24.96 27.97
C GLU A 160 -23.39 24.45 27.22
N LEU A 161 -22.71 25.30 26.44
CA LEU A 161 -21.48 24.92 25.74
C LEU A 161 -20.30 24.72 26.70
N LYS A 162 -20.25 25.48 27.81
CA LYS A 162 -19.28 25.30 28.90
C LYS A 162 -19.55 24.04 29.72
N PHE A 163 -20.81 23.61 29.84
CA PHE A 163 -21.19 22.34 30.48
C PHE A 163 -20.78 21.14 29.60
N ILE A 164 -21.05 21.19 28.29
CA ILE A 164 -20.66 20.15 27.33
C ILE A 164 -19.12 20.03 27.25
N MET A 165 -18.39 21.15 27.20
CA MET A 165 -16.91 21.16 27.18
C MET A 165 -16.29 20.63 28.50
N LYS A 166 -17.06 20.60 29.60
CA LYS A 166 -16.57 20.11 30.90
C LYS A 166 -16.71 18.59 31.06
N CYS A 167 -17.29 17.86 30.09
CA CYS A 167 -17.39 16.39 30.02
C CYS A 167 -17.73 15.70 31.36
N LYS A 168 -18.53 16.34 32.22
CA LYS A 168 -18.94 15.81 33.53
C LYS A 168 -20.47 15.84 33.63
N GLY A 169 -21.08 14.66 33.42
CA GLY A 169 -22.46 14.37 33.80
C GLY A 169 -23.46 14.32 32.63
N SER A 170 -24.12 13.16 32.46
CA SER A 170 -25.14 12.91 31.42
C SER A 170 -26.55 13.41 31.80
N THR A 171 -26.71 14.17 32.87
CA THR A 171 -28.03 14.57 33.38
C THR A 171 -28.08 16.06 33.72
N LYS A 172 -28.98 16.79 33.05
CA LYS A 172 -29.29 18.20 33.36
C LYS A 172 -29.86 18.28 34.79
N PRO A 173 -29.27 19.06 35.72
CA PRO A 173 -29.94 19.36 36.97
C PRO A 173 -31.13 20.30 36.70
N VAL A 174 -32.34 19.83 37.00
CA VAL A 174 -33.57 20.63 36.92
C VAL A 174 -33.51 21.71 38.01
N ARG A 175 -33.46 23.00 37.63
CA ARG A 175 -33.58 24.11 38.59
C ARG A 175 -35.01 24.13 39.17
N LYS A 176 -35.19 23.60 40.39
CA LYS A 176 -36.35 23.88 41.24
C LYS A 176 -36.10 25.15 42.04
N GLY A 177 -37.12 26.01 42.13
CA GLY A 177 -37.04 27.27 42.84
C GLY A 177 -37.14 27.15 44.37
N LYS A 178 -36.40 28.08 45.01
CA LYS A 178 -36.62 28.76 46.31
C LYS A 178 -35.99 28.21 47.61
N ALA A 179 -35.37 29.18 48.31
CA ALA A 179 -35.19 29.40 49.75
C ALA A 179 -33.87 28.95 50.44
N GLU A 180 -33.46 29.82 51.37
CA GLU A 180 -32.23 29.90 52.16
C GLU A 180 -31.80 28.61 52.87
N GLY A 181 -30.49 28.48 53.10
CA GLY A 181 -29.91 27.48 53.99
C GLY A 181 -28.41 27.36 53.81
N ASP A 182 -27.68 27.73 54.85
CA ASP A 182 -26.24 27.78 55.02
C ASP A 182 -25.54 26.39 54.95
N VAL A 183 -24.21 26.41 55.09
CA VAL A 183 -23.26 25.29 55.33
C VAL A 183 -22.31 24.98 54.16
N GLN A 184 -21.16 25.65 54.29
CA GLN A 184 -19.82 25.29 53.84
C GLN A 184 -19.37 23.94 54.42
N SER A 185 -18.60 23.14 53.64
CA SER A 185 -17.72 21.98 53.97
C SER A 185 -17.83 20.95 52.82
N GLU A 186 -16.84 20.23 52.33
CA GLU A 186 -15.43 20.01 52.66
C GLU A 186 -14.80 19.30 51.43
N GLU A 187 -13.47 19.39 51.34
CA GLU A 187 -12.47 18.40 50.89
C GLU A 187 -12.91 17.08 50.19
N ASN A 188 -12.17 16.43 49.30
CA ASN A 188 -10.75 16.44 48.96
C ASN A 188 -10.53 15.69 47.62
N SER A 189 -9.37 15.96 47.02
CA SER A 189 -8.47 15.15 46.17
C SER A 189 -8.89 13.84 45.49
N VAL A 190 -8.13 13.53 44.41
CA VAL A 190 -7.94 12.26 43.66
C VAL A 190 -8.54 12.39 42.24
N SER A 191 -7.79 12.28 41.13
CA SER A 191 -6.71 11.35 40.84
C SER A 191 -5.72 11.96 39.84
N SER A 192 -4.48 12.12 40.28
CA SER A 192 -3.28 12.08 39.44
C SER A 192 -2.83 10.63 39.38
N HIS A 193 -3.46 9.81 38.53
CA HIS A 193 -3.09 8.39 38.41
C HIS A 193 -3.55 7.79 37.09
N GLU A 194 -3.01 8.28 35.97
CA GLU A 194 -3.04 7.52 34.70
C GLU A 194 -1.93 7.89 33.71
N PHE A 195 -0.99 8.76 34.09
CA PHE A 195 0.09 9.22 33.20
C PHE A 195 1.46 8.60 33.50
N ASN A 196 1.56 7.66 34.44
CA ASN A 196 2.83 7.07 34.87
C ASN A 196 3.04 5.60 34.47
N GLU A 197 2.15 4.99 33.69
CA GLU A 197 2.28 3.56 33.33
C GLU A 197 2.89 3.32 31.93
N PHE A 198 3.30 4.38 31.21
CA PHE A 198 3.94 4.25 29.89
C PHE A 198 5.43 4.59 29.87
N ASN A 199 6.00 5.05 30.99
CA ASN A 199 7.41 5.49 31.07
C ASN A 199 8.33 4.56 31.89
N ALA A 200 7.87 3.36 32.25
CA ALA A 200 8.63 2.46 33.13
C ALA A 200 9.36 1.30 32.42
N ASP A 201 9.21 1.10 31.10
CA ASP A 201 9.75 -0.11 30.44
C ASP A 201 11.02 0.10 29.60
N ILE A 202 11.68 1.26 29.72
CA ILE A 202 12.93 1.57 29.00
C ILE A 202 13.99 2.16 29.96
N LYS A 203 14.47 1.33 30.90
CA LYS A 203 15.74 1.41 31.65
C LYS A 203 15.66 0.31 32.73
N ASN A 204 16.42 -0.76 32.75
CA ASN A 204 17.76 -1.03 32.24
C ASN A 204 18.03 -2.55 32.33
N PRO A 205 19.09 -3.04 31.68
CA PRO A 205 19.51 -4.44 31.59
C PRO A 205 20.26 -4.92 32.84
N LEU A 206 20.55 -6.23 32.86
CA LEU A 206 21.38 -7.01 33.79
C LEU A 206 20.60 -7.76 34.89
N GLU A 207 20.19 -8.98 34.55
CA GLU A 207 20.84 -10.19 35.05
C GLU A 207 21.07 -11.17 33.89
#